data_AF-A0A2N5KL08-F1
#
_entry.id   AF-A0A2N5KL08-F1
#
_cell.length_a   1.000
_cell.length_b   1.000
_cell.length_c   1.000
_cell.angle_alpha   90.00
_cell.angle_beta   90.00
_cell.angle_gamma   90.00
#
_symmetry.space_group_name_H-M   'P 1'
#
loop_
_entity.id
_entity.type
_entity.pdbx_description
1 polymer ?
#
loop_
_entity_poly.entity_id
_entity_poly.type
_entity_poly.pdbx_seq_one_letter_code
_entity_poly.pdbx_strand_id
1 'polypeptide(L)' 'MEGVATTERIDGEKLRELRRARYMSQEALSRRAGISAKTVSRAETEGQISMRLSTLAKIAEALGVGPHELSGQ' A
#
# COMPACT_ATOMS: atom_id res chain seq x y z
N MET A 1 -18.69 0.51 -21.23
CA MET A 1 -17.62 -0.46 -20.94
C MET A 1 -17.44 -0.44 -19.42
N GLU A 2 -17.98 -1.42 -18.72
CA GLU A 2 -17.92 -1.48 -17.26
C GLU A 2 -16.46 -1.56 -16.83
N GLY A 3 -16.00 -0.51 -16.15
CA GLY A 3 -14.64 -0.41 -15.66
C GLY A 3 -14.44 -1.43 -14.55
N VAL A 4 -13.83 -2.58 -14.89
CA VAL A 4 -13.32 -3.52 -13.91
C VAL A 4 -12.34 -2.73 -13.05
N ALA A 5 -12.70 -2.49 -11.78
CA ALA A 5 -11.77 -1.91 -10.84
C ALA A 5 -10.61 -2.89 -10.70
N THR A 6 -9.47 -2.60 -11.35
CA THR A 6 -8.29 -3.46 -11.26
C THR A 6 -7.78 -3.39 -9.83
N THR A 7 -7.81 -4.54 -9.18
CA THR A 7 -7.36 -4.71 -7.80
C THR A 7 -6.21 -5.69 -7.76
N GLU A 8 -5.28 -5.47 -6.83
CA GLU A 8 -4.06 -6.27 -6.67
C GLU A 8 -3.96 -6.72 -5.22
N ARG A 9 -3.47 -7.95 -5.01
CA ARG A 9 -3.17 -8.44 -3.66
C ARG A 9 -1.88 -7.82 -3.17
N ILE A 10 -1.91 -7.30 -1.96
CA ILE A 10 -0.74 -6.67 -1.33
C ILE A 10 -0.17 -7.57 -0.25
N ASP A 11 1.15 -7.65 -0.20
CA ASP A 11 1.90 -8.17 0.93
C ASP A 11 2.01 -7.11 2.04
N GLY A 12 1.21 -7.29 3.09
CA GLY A 12 1.16 -6.38 4.23
C GLY A 12 2.44 -6.36 5.08
N GLU A 13 3.17 -7.47 5.13
CA GLU A 13 4.44 -7.53 5.85
C GLU A 13 5.50 -6.74 5.10
N LYS A 14 5.60 -6.95 3.79
CA LYS A 14 6.51 -6.20 2.92
C LYS A 14 6.26 -4.70 2.96
N LEU A 15 4.99 -4.30 2.93
CA LEU A 15 4.61 -2.90 3.09
C LEU A 15 5.13 -2.31 4.42
N ARG A 16 4.95 -3.04 5.52
CA ARG A 16 5.42 -2.62 6.84
C ARG A 16 6.94 -2.51 6.90
N GLU A 17 7.67 -3.46 6.32
CA GLU A 17 9.13 -3.44 6.24
C GLU A 17 9.64 -2.20 5.49
N LEU A 18 9.12 -1.97 4.28
CA LEU A 18 9.52 -0.83 3.45
C LEU A 18 9.22 0.52 4.10
N ARG A 19 8.09 0.62 4.81
CA ARG A 19 7.73 1.80 5.60
C ARG A 19 8.72 2.03 6.75
N ARG A 20 9.04 0.98 7.51
CA ARG A 20 9.99 1.07 8.64
C ARG A 20 11.41 1.38 8.18
N ALA A 21 11.84 0.83 7.05
CA ALA A 21 13.13 1.17 6.42
C ALA A 21 13.26 2.66 6.07
N ARG A 22 12.13 3.37 5.94
CA ARG A 22 12.07 4.82 5.69
C ARG A 22 11.75 5.65 6.93
N TYR A 23 11.78 5.04 8.12
CA TYR A 23 11.48 5.69 9.39
C TYR A 23 10.10 6.37 9.44
N MET A 24 9.13 5.87 8.66
CA MET A 24 7.78 6.42 8.62
C MET A 24 6.87 5.70 9.61
N SER A 25 6.02 6.43 10.34
CA SER A 25 4.84 5.86 11.00
C SER A 25 3.74 5.57 9.97
N GLN A 26 2.70 4.81 10.35
CA GLN A 26 1.56 4.57 9.47
C GLN A 26 0.87 5.88 9.07
N GLU A 27 0.80 6.85 9.98
CA GLU A 27 0.27 8.19 9.70
C GLU A 27 1.18 9.03 8.80
N ALA A 28 2.50 8.89 8.94
CA ALA A 28 3.44 9.58 8.05
C ALA A 28 3.30 9.05 6.62
N LEU A 29 3.20 7.73 6.46
CA LEU A 29 2.95 7.10 5.16
C LEU A 29 1.59 7.52 4.60
N SER A 30 0.53 7.53 5.41
CA SER A 30 -0.81 7.89 4.95
C SER A 30 -0.88 9.33 4.44
N ARG A 31 -0.27 10.28 5.17
CA ARG A 31 -0.17 11.68 4.74
C ARG A 31 0.63 11.81 3.44
N ARG A 32 1.76 11.09 3.34
CA ARG A 32 2.62 11.12 2.15
C ARG A 32 1.95 10.53 0.91
N ALA A 33 1.21 9.42 1.08
CA ALA A 33 0.48 8.76 0.00
C ALA A 33 -0.89 9.40 -0.30
N GLY A 34 -1.36 10.36 0.52
CA GLY A 34 -2.67 10.97 0.36
C GLY A 34 -3.83 9.97 0.52
N ILE A 35 -3.69 9.05 1.49
CA ILE A 35 -4.71 8.02 1.81
C ILE A 35 -5.02 8.02 3.30
N SER A 36 -6.05 7.28 3.71
CA SER A 36 -6.42 7.21 5.13
C SER A 36 -5.42 6.36 5.92
N ALA A 37 -5.13 6.74 7.17
CA ALA A 37 -4.31 5.93 8.09
C ALA A 37 -4.95 4.54 8.33
N LYS A 38 -6.29 4.46 8.30
CA LYS A 38 -7.02 3.18 8.38
C LYS A 38 -6.70 2.26 7.20
N THR A 39 -6.54 2.80 5.99
CA THR A 39 -6.16 2.04 4.80
C THR A 39 -4.74 1.46 4.96
N VAL A 40 -3.79 2.28 5.45
CA VAL A 40 -2.41 1.81 5.72
C VAL A 40 -2.42 0.72 6.80
N SER A 41 -3.12 0.96 7.91
CA SER A 41 -3.21 0.01 9.02
C SER A 41 -3.77 -1.33 8.55
N ARG A 42 -4.91 -1.32 7.84
CA ARG A 42 -5.51 -2.53 7.25
C ARG A 42 -4.58 -3.25 6.30
N ALA A 43 -3.91 -2.52 5.40
CA ALA A 43 -2.97 -3.10 4.45
C ALA A 43 -1.83 -3.85 5.15
N GLU A 44 -1.35 -3.36 6.29
CA GLU A 44 -0.28 -4.01 7.06
C GLU A 44 -0.75 -5.12 8.01
N THR A 45 -2.03 -5.17 8.40
CA THR A 45 -2.52 -6.13 9.41
C THR A 45 -3.30 -7.30 8.83
N GLU A 46 -4.04 -7.08 7.74
CA GLU A 46 -4.89 -8.12 7.14
C GLU A 46 -4.09 -9.02 6.16
N GLY A 47 -2.78 -8.79 6.03
CA GLY A 47 -1.80 -9.66 5.37
C GLY A 47 -1.89 -9.68 3.84
N GLN A 48 -3.08 -9.91 3.30
CA GLN A 48 -3.39 -10.06 1.88
C GLN A 48 -4.70 -9.33 1.57
N ILE A 49 -4.66 -8.00 1.47
CA ILE A 49 -5.82 -7.23 1.03
C ILE A 49 -5.78 -7.03 -0.48
N SER A 50 -6.96 -7.14 -1.10
CA SER A 50 -7.14 -6.67 -2.46
C SER A 50 -7.46 -5.17 -2.42
N MET A 51 -6.60 -4.34 -3.02
CA MET A 51 -6.88 -2.91 -3.16
C MET A 51 -6.78 -2.44 -4.60
N ARG A 52 -7.43 -1.31 -4.88
CA ARG A 52 -7.32 -0.68 -6.20
C ARG A 52 -5.87 -0.39 -6.55
N LEU A 53 -5.48 -0.67 -7.78
CA LEU A 53 -4.15 -0.32 -8.31
C LEU A 53 -3.79 1.15 -8.10
N SER A 54 -4.78 2.04 -8.18
CA SER A 54 -4.58 3.47 -7.91
C SER A 54 -4.12 3.77 -6.49
N THR A 55 -4.59 2.99 -5.50
CA THR A 55 -4.19 3.14 -4.10
C THR A 55 -2.82 2.50 -3.87
N LEU A 56 -2.57 1.35 -4.48
CA LEU A 56 -1.28 0.68 -4.44
C LEU A 56 -0.18 1.57 -5.03
N ALA A 57 -0.45 2.20 -6.18
CA ALA A 57 0.48 3.13 -6.82
C ALA A 57 0.85 4.32 -5.92
N LYS A 58 -0.12 4.91 -5.22
CA LYS A 58 0.14 6.00 -4.26
C LYS A 58 1.03 5.58 -3.10
N ILE A 59 0.80 4.37 -2.57
CA ILE A 59 1.63 3.81 -1.49
C ILE A 59 3.05 3.55 -2.00
N ALA A 60 3.18 2.94 -3.18
CA ALA A 60 4.45 2.65 -3.82
C ALA A 60 5.25 3.94 -4.09
N GLU A 61 4.59 4.98 -4.63
CA GLU A 61 5.18 6.30 -4.87
C GLU A 61 5.64 6.97 -3.56
N ALA A 62 4.80 6.92 -2.50
CA ALA A 62 5.18 7.47 -1.20
C ALA A 62 6.39 6.76 -0.60
N LEU A 63 6.55 5.47 -0.88
CA LEU A 63 7.72 4.68 -0.53
C LEU A 63 8.84 4.80 -1.59
N GLY A 64 8.64 5.41 -2.75
CA GLY A 64 9.66 5.42 -3.81
C GLY A 64 10.09 4.02 -4.25
N VAL A 65 9.13 3.10 -4.35
CA VAL A 65 9.29 1.73 -4.86
C VAL A 65 8.33 1.50 -6.03
N GLY A 66 8.54 0.43 -6.79
CA GLY A 66 7.56 -0.02 -7.78
C GLY A 66 6.33 -0.69 -7.12
N PRO A 67 5.12 -0.57 -7.69
CA PRO A 67 3.92 -1.27 -7.20
C PRO A 67 4.08 -2.78 -7.05
N HIS A 68 4.90 -3.40 -7.92
CA HIS A 68 5.22 -4.83 -7.89
C HIS A 68 6.06 -5.25 -6.67
N GLU A 69 6.73 -4.31 -5.99
CA GLU A 69 7.48 -4.61 -4.76
C GLU A 69 6.56 -4.81 -3.56
N LEU A 70 5.29 -4.43 -3.69
CA LEU A 70 4.26 -4.55 -2.67
C LEU A 70 3.23 -5.64 -3.00
N SER A 71 3.30 -6.27 -4.18
CA SER A 71 2.35 -7.32 -4.56
C SER A 71 2.65 -8.61 -3.79
N GLY A 72 1.62 -9.20 -3.18
CA GLY A 72 1.69 -10.54 -2.59
C GLY A 72 1.41 -11.58 -3.68
N GLN A 73 2.44 -12.30 -4.14
CA GLN A 73 2.25 -13.43 -5.05
C GLN A 73 1.39 -14.52 -4.38
#